data_AF-A0A5C7KNX5-F1
#
_entry.id   AF-A0A5C7KNX5-F1
#
_cell.length_a   1.000
_cell.length_b   1.000
_cell.length_c   1.000
_cell.angle_alpha   90.00
_cell.angle_beta   90.00
_cell.angle_gamma   90.00
#
_symmetry.space_group_name_H-M   'P 1'
#
loop_
_entity.id
_entity.type
_entity.pdbx_description
1 polymer ?
#
loop_
_entity_poly.entity_id
_entity_poly.type
_entity_poly.pdbx_seq_one_letter_code
_entity_poly.pdbx_strand_id
1 'polypeptide(L)'
;MSVANVRLQLQFDLELAVPDSLATLDHAQLCKTLAGLLGPTVIQGLPVIAGKQLAKAEMRVLKHHHRLEAEVKTAARVEPSRIMDAAPHLTDAEVATLAMRAVARLPKGEAEQASYLRSQALALVNEYRLVSCLVDALLSNGKPSQIEGKLNLTNGHIFLDASHRQTRLQNAQGPLRVAVAGTDVVLTAECSGHTLTGPVLDVTVKQLVPHRGVLLARWQAG
;
A
#
# COMPACT_ATOMS: atom_id res chain seq x y z
N MET A 1 49.64 -25.74 -36.06
CA MET A 1 49.13 -24.64 -35.21
C MET A 1 47.95 -25.18 -34.41
N SER A 2 47.90 -25.03 -33.09
CA SER A 2 46.74 -25.50 -32.32
C SER A 2 45.56 -24.57 -32.56
N VAL A 3 44.43 -25.13 -32.99
CA VAL A 3 43.19 -24.38 -33.11
C VAL A 3 42.66 -24.21 -31.68
N ALA A 4 42.85 -23.02 -31.09
CA ALA A 4 42.36 -22.74 -29.76
C ALA A 4 40.84 -22.56 -29.80
N ASN A 5 40.11 -23.40 -29.07
CA ASN A 5 38.67 -23.25 -28.89
C ASN A 5 38.41 -22.43 -27.62
N VAL A 6 37.67 -21.33 -27.76
CA VAL A 6 37.27 -20.47 -26.64
C VAL A 6 35.80 -20.73 -26.30
N ARG A 7 35.49 -20.88 -25.01
CA ARG A 7 34.12 -20.96 -24.50
C ARG A 7 33.64 -19.55 -24.13
N LEU A 8 32.62 -19.06 -24.82
CA LEU A 8 31.91 -17.81 -24.50
C LEU A 8 30.58 -18.13 -23.81
N GLN A 9 30.29 -17.48 -22.68
CA GLN A 9 29.00 -17.55 -21.99
C GLN A 9 28.40 -16.15 -21.89
N LEU A 10 27.15 -16.00 -22.32
CA LEU A 10 26.37 -14.77 -22.24
C LEU A 10 25.10 -15.08 -21.45
N GLN A 11 24.79 -14.26 -20.45
CA GLN A 11 23.60 -14.40 -19.61
C GLN A 11 22.76 -13.13 -19.68
N PHE A 12 21.45 -13.29 -19.85
CA PHE A 12 20.46 -12.23 -19.85
C PHE A 12 19.36 -12.63 -18.86
N ASP A 13 19.11 -11.77 -17.89
CA ASP A 13 18.05 -11.99 -16.90
C ASP A 13 16.85 -11.10 -17.27
N LEU A 14 15.68 -11.70 -17.42
CA LEU A 14 14.44 -10.99 -17.77
C LEU A 14 13.47 -11.06 -16.59
N GLU A 15 13.01 -9.89 -16.13
CA GLU A 15 11.90 -9.80 -15.19
C GLU A 15 10.58 -9.71 -15.94
N LEU A 16 9.70 -10.69 -15.72
CA LEU A 16 8.45 -10.86 -16.45
C LEU A 16 7.25 -10.65 -15.53
N ALA A 17 6.30 -9.81 -15.95
CA ALA A 17 4.95 -9.81 -15.40
C ALA A 17 4.17 -10.96 -16.06
N VAL A 18 3.70 -11.92 -15.26
CA VAL A 18 3.01 -13.12 -15.75
C VAL A 18 1.57 -13.19 -15.24
N PRO A 19 0.61 -13.73 -16.01
CA PRO A 19 -0.73 -14.00 -15.52
C PRO A 19 -0.73 -15.04 -14.40
N ASP A 20 -1.78 -15.04 -13.56
CA ASP A 20 -1.91 -15.93 -12.40
C ASP A 20 -1.81 -17.42 -12.80
N SER A 21 -2.26 -17.77 -14.01
CA SER A 21 -2.16 -19.14 -14.55
C SER A 21 -0.72 -19.65 -14.72
N LEU A 22 0.26 -18.75 -14.92
CA LEU A 22 1.69 -19.11 -14.97
C LEU A 22 2.35 -18.99 -13.61
N ALA A 23 1.82 -18.13 -12.73
CA ALA A 23 2.36 -17.91 -11.38
C ALA A 23 2.19 -19.13 -10.45
N THR A 24 1.29 -20.06 -10.78
CA THR A 24 1.07 -21.29 -10.01
C THR A 24 1.87 -22.49 -10.52
N LEU A 25 2.60 -22.36 -11.62
CA LEU A 25 3.32 -23.46 -12.24
C LEU A 25 4.63 -23.75 -11.51
N ASP A 26 4.99 -25.04 -11.46
CA ASP A 26 6.32 -25.43 -11.01
C ASP A 26 7.40 -25.03 -12.03
N HIS A 27 8.67 -25.09 -11.62
CA HIS A 27 9.81 -24.74 -12.47
C HIS A 27 9.80 -25.45 -13.83
N ALA A 28 9.51 -26.76 -13.86
CA ALA A 28 9.57 -27.55 -15.08
C ALA A 28 8.46 -27.15 -16.07
N GLN A 29 7.24 -26.97 -15.56
CA GLN A 29 6.08 -26.53 -16.33
C GLN A 29 6.25 -25.09 -16.83
N LEU A 30 6.80 -24.21 -15.99
CA LEU A 30 7.07 -22.82 -16.35
C LEU A 30 8.12 -22.74 -17.45
N CYS A 31 9.26 -23.44 -17.30
CA CYS A 31 10.29 -23.54 -18.33
C CYS A 31 9.73 -24.10 -19.64
N LYS A 32 8.93 -25.17 -19.60
CA LYS A 32 8.31 -25.74 -20.80
C LYS A 32 7.39 -24.74 -21.51
N THR A 33 6.58 -24.00 -20.75
CA THR A 33 5.63 -23.04 -21.29
C THR A 33 6.35 -21.82 -21.89
N LEU A 34 7.34 -21.28 -21.16
CA LEU A 34 8.15 -20.16 -21.66
C LEU A 34 8.99 -20.55 -22.87
N ALA A 35 9.53 -21.78 -22.93
CA ALA A 35 10.22 -22.27 -24.12
C ALA A 35 9.29 -22.31 -25.35
N GLY A 36 8.03 -22.72 -25.17
CA GLY A 36 7.02 -22.68 -26.22
C GLY A 36 6.69 -21.27 -26.69
N LEU A 37 6.57 -20.31 -25.77
CA LEU A 37 6.27 -18.91 -26.07
C LEU A 37 7.44 -18.19 -26.76
N LEU A 38 8.68 -18.40 -26.32
CA LEU A 38 9.88 -17.84 -26.94
C LEU A 38 10.13 -18.45 -28.33
N GLY A 39 9.81 -19.73 -28.49
CA GLY A 39 9.83 -20.43 -29.77
C GLY A 39 11.22 -20.52 -30.42
N PRO A 40 11.29 -21.06 -31.66
CA PRO A 40 12.55 -21.23 -32.37
C PRO A 40 13.22 -19.91 -32.72
N THR A 41 12.45 -18.82 -32.88
CA THR A 41 12.98 -17.49 -33.21
C THR A 41 14.00 -17.01 -32.18
N VAL A 42 13.72 -17.17 -30.88
CA VAL A 42 14.66 -16.77 -29.83
C VAL A 42 15.71 -17.86 -29.61
N ILE A 43 15.29 -19.12 -29.44
CA ILE A 43 16.18 -20.22 -29.06
C ILE A 43 17.23 -20.51 -30.14
N GLN A 44 16.85 -20.44 -31.41
CA GLN A 44 17.75 -20.68 -32.55
C GLN A 44 18.25 -19.39 -33.19
N GLY A 45 17.54 -18.27 -33.06
CA GLY A 45 17.97 -17.00 -33.65
C GLY A 45 19.18 -16.38 -32.95
N LEU A 46 19.24 -16.46 -31.62
CA LEU A 46 20.37 -15.93 -30.85
C LEU A 46 21.74 -16.50 -31.28
N PRO A 47 21.95 -17.82 -31.39
CA PRO A 47 23.23 -18.36 -31.85
C PRO A 47 23.55 -17.97 -33.30
N VAL A 48 22.53 -17.83 -34.17
CA VAL A 48 22.72 -17.38 -35.56
C VAL A 48 23.20 -15.93 -35.61
N ILE A 49 22.59 -15.04 -34.83
CA ILE A 49 22.97 -13.62 -34.76
C ILE A 49 24.38 -13.48 -34.18
N ALA A 50 24.68 -14.17 -33.07
CA ALA A 50 26.00 -14.18 -32.47
C ALA A 50 27.05 -14.69 -33.47
N GLY A 51 26.76 -15.78 -34.18
CA GLY A 51 27.64 -16.33 -35.22
C GLY A 51 27.91 -15.34 -36.35
N LYS A 52 26.89 -14.62 -36.84
CA LYS A 52 27.06 -13.58 -37.87
C LYS A 52 27.96 -12.43 -37.40
N GLN A 53 27.86 -12.00 -36.15
CA GLN A 53 28.71 -10.92 -35.63
C GLN A 53 30.15 -11.40 -35.40
N LEU A 54 30.32 -12.59 -34.83
CA LEU A 54 31.64 -13.19 -34.57
C LEU A 54 32.39 -13.55 -35.86
N ALA A 55 31.68 -13.92 -36.92
CA ALA A 55 32.27 -14.21 -38.23
C ALA A 55 33.01 -13.01 -38.84
N LYS A 56 32.64 -11.76 -38.47
CA LYS A 56 33.37 -10.54 -38.88
C LYS A 56 34.81 -10.50 -38.34
N ALA A 57 35.10 -11.26 -37.29
CA ALA A 57 36.42 -11.44 -36.71
C ALA A 57 36.97 -12.85 -36.95
N GLU A 58 36.52 -13.53 -38.02
CA GLU A 58 36.96 -14.88 -38.42
C GLU A 58 36.65 -15.99 -37.39
N MET A 59 35.79 -15.72 -36.41
CA MET A 59 35.38 -16.70 -35.41
C MET A 59 34.15 -17.48 -35.89
N ARG A 60 34.11 -18.78 -35.59
CA ARG A 60 32.98 -19.65 -35.93
C ARG A 60 32.39 -20.30 -34.67
N VAL A 61 31.06 -20.29 -34.58
CA VAL A 61 30.34 -21.07 -33.57
C VAL A 61 30.39 -22.55 -33.97
N LEU A 62 31.09 -23.36 -33.18
CA LEU A 62 31.23 -24.81 -33.43
C LEU A 62 30.12 -25.63 -32.77
N LYS A 63 29.66 -25.20 -31.59
CA LYS A 63 28.60 -25.84 -30.82
C LYS A 63 27.89 -24.77 -29.99
N HIS A 64 26.61 -24.97 -29.72
CA HIS A 64 25.87 -24.17 -28.77
C HIS A 64 25.02 -25.07 -27.87
N HIS A 65 24.76 -24.57 -26.67
CA HIS A 65 23.84 -25.15 -25.70
C HIS A 65 23.00 -24.00 -25.16
N HIS A 66 21.70 -24.20 -25.00
CA HIS A 66 20.84 -23.27 -24.29
C HIS A 66 20.39 -23.91 -22.99
N ARG A 67 20.24 -23.09 -21.95
CA ARG A 67 19.65 -23.44 -20.66
C ARG A 67 18.56 -22.43 -20.41
N LEU A 68 17.36 -22.90 -20.10
CA LEU A 68 16.26 -22.05 -19.67
C LEU A 68 16.05 -22.30 -18.19
N GLU A 69 16.00 -21.22 -17.42
CA GLU A 69 15.64 -21.26 -16.02
C GLU A 69 14.57 -20.22 -15.77
N ALA A 70 13.52 -20.61 -15.07
CA ALA A 70 12.44 -19.73 -14.69
C ALA A 70 11.99 -20.09 -13.28
N GLU A 71 11.81 -19.08 -12.43
CA GLU A 71 11.31 -19.24 -11.09
C GLU A 71 10.19 -18.23 -10.88
N VAL A 72 9.05 -18.67 -10.35
CA VAL A 72 8.05 -17.74 -9.86
C VAL A 72 8.60 -17.13 -8.58
N LYS A 73 9.07 -15.90 -8.67
CA LYS A 73 9.27 -15.07 -7.49
C LYS A 73 7.89 -14.62 -7.03
N THR A 74 7.25 -15.38 -6.15
CA THR A 74 6.04 -14.93 -5.47
C THR A 74 6.41 -13.73 -4.61
N ALA A 75 6.23 -12.54 -5.18
CA ALA A 75 6.17 -11.32 -4.41
C ALA A 75 5.04 -11.51 -3.40
N ALA A 76 5.35 -11.62 -2.11
CA ALA A 76 4.34 -11.72 -1.06
C ALA A 76 3.43 -10.49 -1.18
N ARG A 77 2.26 -10.66 -1.79
CA ARG A 77 1.33 -9.55 -1.96
C ARG A 77 0.85 -9.14 -0.57
N VAL A 78 0.93 -7.84 -0.29
CA VAL A 78 0.31 -7.28 0.90
C VAL A 78 -1.19 -7.30 0.66
N GLU A 79 -1.92 -8.08 1.44
CA GLU A 79 -3.38 -8.14 1.36
C GLU A 79 -3.99 -6.74 1.55
N PRO A 80 -4.87 -6.27 0.63
CA PRO A 80 -5.46 -4.93 0.71
C PRO A 80 -6.17 -4.64 2.03
N SER A 81 -6.82 -5.65 2.63
CA SER A 81 -7.50 -5.54 3.92
C SER A 81 -6.54 -5.07 5.03
N ARG A 82 -5.30 -5.57 5.05
CA ARG A 82 -4.29 -5.19 6.04
C ARG A 82 -3.86 -3.73 5.91
N ILE A 83 -3.85 -3.22 4.69
CA ILE A 83 -3.58 -1.81 4.42
C ILE A 83 -4.77 -0.97 4.86
N MET A 84 -6.00 -1.39 4.57
CA MET A 84 -7.22 -0.69 4.97
C MET A 84 -7.35 -0.64 6.50
N ASP A 85 -6.98 -1.71 7.21
CA ASP A 85 -6.97 -1.75 8.68
C ASP A 85 -5.96 -0.76 9.28
N ALA A 86 -4.77 -0.67 8.67
CA ALA A 86 -3.72 0.24 9.12
C ALA A 86 -3.98 1.69 8.71
N ALA A 87 -4.62 1.91 7.56
CA ALA A 87 -4.74 3.22 6.90
C ALA A 87 -6.11 3.37 6.22
N PRO A 88 -7.21 3.47 6.99
CA PRO A 88 -8.56 3.51 6.43
C PRO A 88 -8.87 4.77 5.61
N HIS A 89 -8.05 5.81 5.74
CA HIS A 89 -8.15 7.06 4.97
C HIS A 89 -7.72 6.92 3.51
N LEU A 90 -7.05 5.84 3.11
CA LEU A 90 -6.64 5.65 1.72
C LEU A 90 -7.83 5.23 0.85
N THR A 91 -7.91 5.75 -0.36
CA THR A 91 -8.82 5.29 -1.43
C THR A 91 -8.37 3.93 -1.99
N ASP A 92 -9.24 3.24 -2.73
CA ASP A 92 -8.90 1.92 -3.29
C ASP A 92 -7.70 1.96 -4.24
N ALA A 93 -7.57 3.03 -5.03
CA ALA A 93 -6.42 3.24 -5.91
C ALA A 93 -5.11 3.44 -5.15
N GLU A 94 -5.17 4.14 -4.01
CA GLU A 94 -4.00 4.36 -3.15
C GLU A 94 -3.62 3.09 -2.38
N VAL A 95 -4.61 2.30 -1.94
CA VAL A 95 -4.37 0.97 -1.35
C VAL A 95 -3.65 0.08 -2.37
N ALA A 96 -4.10 0.03 -3.62
CA ALA A 96 -3.43 -0.74 -4.67
C ALA A 96 -1.99 -0.25 -4.92
N THR A 97 -1.78 1.07 -4.93
CA THR A 97 -0.45 1.68 -5.08
C THR A 97 0.48 1.30 -3.93
N LEU A 98 -0.02 1.37 -2.70
CA LEU A 98 0.76 0.99 -1.51
C LEU A 98 1.05 -0.51 -1.46
N ALA A 99 0.07 -1.34 -1.83
CA ALA A 99 0.25 -2.79 -1.90
C ALA A 99 1.43 -3.17 -2.80
N MET A 100 1.57 -2.53 -3.96
CA MET A 100 2.71 -2.76 -4.87
C MET A 100 4.04 -2.29 -4.29
N ARG A 101 4.08 -1.12 -3.63
CA ARG A 101 5.32 -0.54 -3.08
C ARG A 101 5.83 -1.26 -1.84
N ALA A 102 4.92 -1.71 -0.97
CA ALA A 102 5.26 -2.25 0.34
C ALA A 102 5.89 -3.66 0.28
N VAL A 103 5.64 -4.44 -0.79
CA VAL A 103 6.09 -5.85 -0.88
C VAL A 103 7.59 -6.01 -0.67
N ALA A 104 8.40 -5.11 -1.25
CA ALA A 104 9.85 -5.26 -1.27
C ALA A 104 10.51 -5.15 0.12
N ARG A 105 9.84 -4.52 1.09
CA ARG A 105 10.43 -4.18 2.41
C ARG A 105 9.49 -4.49 3.58
N LEU A 106 8.47 -5.31 3.36
CA LEU A 106 7.51 -5.66 4.40
C LEU A 106 8.24 -6.44 5.53
N PRO A 107 8.19 -5.96 6.79
CA PRO A 107 8.76 -6.69 7.93
C PRO A 107 8.13 -8.09 8.10
N LYS A 108 8.74 -9.00 8.86
CA LYS A 108 8.17 -10.34 9.10
C LYS A 108 7.14 -10.38 10.23
N GLY A 109 7.28 -9.53 11.24
CA GLY A 109 6.38 -9.50 12.40
C GLY A 109 5.08 -8.75 12.12
N GLU A 110 3.95 -9.29 12.56
CA GLU A 110 2.62 -8.72 12.23
C GLU A 110 2.41 -7.29 12.77
N ALA A 111 2.82 -7.03 14.02
CA ALA A 111 2.73 -5.70 14.62
C ALA A 111 3.66 -4.67 13.93
N GLU A 112 4.85 -5.12 13.51
CA GLU A 112 5.80 -4.30 12.75
C GLU A 112 5.27 -4.01 11.35
N GLN A 113 4.59 -4.99 10.72
CA GLN A 113 3.93 -4.82 9.44
C GLN A 113 2.85 -3.75 9.51
N ALA A 114 1.97 -3.77 10.53
CA ALA A 114 0.94 -2.74 10.68
C ALA A 114 1.54 -1.33 10.82
N SER A 115 2.56 -1.17 11.67
CA SER A 115 3.27 0.10 11.85
C SER A 115 3.99 0.57 10.58
N TYR A 116 4.60 -0.37 9.85
CA TYR A 116 5.26 -0.10 8.57
C TYR A 116 4.24 0.37 7.52
N LEU A 117 3.15 -0.36 7.32
CA LEU A 117 2.10 -0.01 6.36
C LEU A 117 1.48 1.35 6.69
N ARG A 118 1.24 1.62 7.98
CA ARG A 118 0.77 2.93 8.45
C ARG A 118 1.73 4.06 8.06
N SER A 119 3.03 3.86 8.29
CA SER A 119 4.07 4.85 7.99
C SER A 119 4.18 5.10 6.49
N GLN A 120 4.13 4.03 5.68
CA GLN A 120 4.16 4.14 4.23
C GLN A 120 2.89 4.80 3.68
N ALA A 121 1.72 4.56 4.27
CA ALA A 121 0.48 5.23 3.90
C ALA A 121 0.56 6.75 4.14
N LEU A 122 1.09 7.18 5.30
CA LEU A 122 1.30 8.60 5.59
C LEU A 122 2.33 9.26 4.67
N ALA A 123 3.34 8.50 4.23
CA ALA A 123 4.30 8.99 3.24
C ALA A 123 3.69 9.08 1.83
N LEU A 124 2.73 8.21 1.49
CA LEU A 124 2.02 8.24 0.22
C LEU A 124 0.99 9.38 0.18
N VAL A 125 0.25 9.59 1.26
CA VAL A 125 -0.80 10.59 1.41
C VAL A 125 -0.56 11.36 2.71
N ASN A 126 -0.01 12.57 2.59
CA ASN A 126 0.32 13.45 3.72
C ASN A 126 -0.66 14.63 3.87
N GLU A 127 -1.81 14.58 3.21
CA GLU A 127 -2.84 15.61 3.34
C GLU A 127 -3.83 15.28 4.46
N TYR A 128 -4.51 16.30 4.98
CA TYR A 128 -5.60 16.10 5.93
C TYR A 128 -6.92 15.89 5.19
N ARG A 129 -7.47 14.67 5.32
CA ARG A 129 -8.80 14.32 4.83
C ARG A 129 -9.84 14.61 5.90
N LEU A 130 -10.50 15.75 5.77
CA LEU A 130 -11.40 16.28 6.78
C LEU A 130 -12.86 16.03 6.41
N VAL A 131 -13.65 15.57 7.38
CA VAL A 131 -15.12 15.52 7.29
C VAL A 131 -15.74 16.29 8.45
N SER A 132 -16.80 17.05 8.20
CA SER A 132 -17.51 17.77 9.26
C SER A 132 -18.15 16.80 10.26
N CYS A 133 -18.07 17.12 11.54
CA CYS A 133 -18.65 16.31 12.62
C CYS A 133 -19.19 17.18 13.77
N LEU A 134 -20.07 16.57 14.56
CA LEU A 134 -20.60 17.13 15.80
C LEU A 134 -20.17 16.26 16.97
N VAL A 135 -19.67 16.90 18.02
CA VAL A 135 -19.29 16.23 19.27
C VAL A 135 -20.29 16.57 20.35
N ASP A 136 -20.95 15.55 20.91
CA ASP A 136 -21.80 15.71 22.09
C ASP A 136 -20.91 15.67 23.34
N ALA A 137 -20.92 16.75 24.13
CA ALA A 137 -20.11 16.86 25.34
C ALA A 137 -20.81 17.67 26.44
N LEU A 138 -20.38 17.45 27.68
CA LEU A 138 -20.70 18.27 28.83
C LEU A 138 -19.62 19.34 29.01
N LEU A 139 -20.05 20.59 29.17
CA LEU A 139 -19.17 21.70 29.53
C LEU A 139 -18.74 21.58 31.00
N SER A 140 -17.73 22.33 31.42
CA SER A 140 -17.21 22.30 32.80
C SER A 140 -18.26 22.66 33.88
N ASN A 141 -19.34 23.32 33.50
CA ASN A 141 -20.50 23.63 34.36
C ASN A 141 -21.60 22.55 34.32
N GLY A 142 -21.35 21.41 33.67
CA GLY A 142 -22.29 20.30 33.52
C GLY A 142 -23.37 20.50 32.45
N LYS A 143 -23.37 21.62 31.71
CA LYS A 143 -24.36 21.86 30.65
C LYS A 143 -24.03 21.03 29.40
N PRO A 144 -24.99 20.27 28.84
CA PRO A 144 -24.82 19.63 27.54
C PRO A 144 -24.61 20.65 26.42
N SER A 145 -23.68 20.36 25.52
CA SER A 145 -23.37 21.16 24.35
C SER A 145 -23.02 20.26 23.17
N GLN A 146 -23.39 20.69 21.98
CA GLN A 146 -22.84 20.17 20.73
C GLN A 146 -21.74 21.09 20.25
N ILE A 147 -20.62 20.50 19.86
CA ILE A 147 -19.43 21.22 19.42
C ILE A 147 -19.16 20.86 17.97
N GLU A 148 -19.13 21.86 17.10
CA GLU A 148 -18.82 21.68 15.69
C GLU A 148 -17.31 21.49 15.49
N GLY A 149 -16.96 20.55 14.63
CA GLY A 149 -15.57 20.26 14.30
C GLY A 149 -15.40 19.56 12.96
N LYS A 150 -14.14 19.25 12.66
CA LYS A 150 -13.71 18.48 11.48
C LYS A 150 -12.89 17.28 11.92
N LEU A 151 -13.40 16.08 11.69
CA LEU A 151 -12.68 14.84 11.91
C LEU A 151 -11.66 14.62 10.79
N ASN A 152 -10.39 14.43 11.16
CA ASN A 152 -9.34 14.04 10.24
C ASN A 152 -9.30 12.52 10.11
N LEU A 153 -9.74 12.01 8.97
CA LEU A 153 -9.73 10.57 8.67
C LEU A 153 -8.30 10.00 8.68
N THR A 154 -7.30 10.86 8.41
CA THR A 154 -5.89 10.46 8.32
C THR A 154 -5.32 9.98 9.64
N ASN A 155 -5.66 10.63 10.75
CA ASN A 155 -5.05 10.35 12.07
C ASN A 155 -6.06 10.26 13.23
N GLY A 156 -7.34 10.56 12.99
CA GLY A 156 -8.40 10.49 13.98
C GLY A 156 -8.61 11.77 14.82
N HIS A 157 -7.76 12.78 14.66
CA HIS A 157 -7.87 14.04 15.41
C HIS A 157 -9.09 14.86 14.96
N ILE A 158 -9.78 15.48 15.90
CA ILE A 158 -10.89 16.40 15.61
C ILE A 158 -10.43 17.84 15.78
N PHE A 159 -10.46 18.59 14.69
CA PHE A 159 -10.20 20.02 14.70
C PHE A 159 -11.48 20.78 15.05
N LEU A 160 -11.43 21.53 16.15
CA LEU A 160 -12.56 22.35 16.60
C LEU A 160 -12.52 23.72 15.93
N ASP A 161 -13.70 24.29 15.73
CA ASP A 161 -13.81 25.67 15.26
C ASP A 161 -13.19 26.67 16.25
N ALA A 162 -12.77 27.83 15.74
CA ALA A 162 -12.17 28.88 16.55
C ALA A 162 -13.09 29.35 17.70
N SER A 163 -14.40 29.33 17.49
CA SER A 163 -15.42 29.65 18.50
C SER A 163 -15.36 28.74 19.73
N HIS A 164 -14.81 27.54 19.60
CA HIS A 164 -14.74 26.54 20.66
C HIS A 164 -13.36 26.43 21.34
N ARG A 165 -12.39 27.30 20.99
CA ARG A 165 -11.03 27.28 21.58
C ARG A 165 -11.01 27.47 23.09
N GLN A 166 -11.98 28.21 23.64
CA GLN A 166 -12.08 28.45 25.09
C GLN A 166 -13.06 27.49 25.77
N THR A 167 -13.66 26.57 25.02
CA THR A 167 -14.62 25.61 25.55
C THR A 167 -13.92 24.65 26.51
N ARG A 168 -14.30 24.69 27.78
CA ARG A 168 -13.83 23.75 28.80
C ARG A 168 -14.85 22.64 28.96
N LEU A 169 -14.39 21.41 28.76
CA LEU A 169 -15.21 20.21 28.93
C LEU A 169 -15.17 19.78 30.39
N GLN A 170 -16.22 19.10 30.84
CA GLN A 170 -16.24 18.44 32.14
C GLN A 170 -15.13 17.37 32.18
N ASN A 171 -14.34 17.40 33.24
CA ASN A 171 -13.33 16.37 33.50
C ASN A 171 -13.99 15.01 33.74
N ALA A 172 -13.37 13.95 33.21
CA ALA A 172 -13.78 12.57 33.43
C ALA A 172 -15.25 12.25 33.05
N GLN A 173 -15.85 12.96 32.09
CA GLN A 173 -17.19 12.66 31.57
C GLN A 173 -17.25 11.38 30.72
N GLY A 174 -16.12 10.70 30.52
CA GLY A 174 -16.01 9.49 29.73
C GLY A 174 -15.90 9.76 28.22
N PRO A 175 -16.11 8.73 27.40
CA PRO A 175 -16.00 8.86 25.95
C PRO A 175 -17.09 9.75 25.35
N LEU A 176 -16.70 10.60 24.40
CA LEU A 176 -17.57 11.55 23.73
C LEU A 176 -18.17 10.94 22.47
N ARG A 177 -19.45 11.20 22.24
CA ARG A 177 -20.14 10.78 21.02
C ARG A 177 -19.82 11.75 19.88
N VAL A 178 -19.39 11.23 18.74
CA VAL A 178 -19.04 12.00 17.54
C VAL A 178 -19.92 11.55 16.38
N ALA A 179 -20.81 12.43 15.90
CA ALA A 179 -21.63 12.17 14.72
C ALA A 179 -20.98 12.81 13.49
N VAL A 180 -20.77 12.03 12.42
CA VAL A 180 -20.23 12.54 11.15
C VAL A 180 -21.36 13.14 10.31
N ALA A 181 -21.24 14.43 9.99
CA ALA A 181 -22.30 15.19 9.34
C ALA A 181 -22.63 14.62 7.96
N GLY A 182 -23.93 14.42 7.69
CA GLY A 182 -24.42 13.87 6.42
C GLY A 182 -24.29 12.35 6.28
N THR A 183 -24.04 11.63 7.39
CA THR A 183 -23.98 10.16 7.42
C THR A 183 -24.59 9.63 8.73
N ASP A 184 -24.91 8.34 8.79
CA ASP A 184 -25.36 7.67 10.03
C ASP A 184 -24.19 7.20 10.92
N VAL A 185 -22.94 7.58 10.58
CA VAL A 185 -21.75 7.14 11.30
C VAL A 185 -21.63 7.88 12.64
N VAL A 186 -21.56 7.09 13.70
CA VAL A 186 -21.33 7.55 15.07
C VAL A 186 -20.06 6.89 15.60
N LEU A 187 -19.13 7.71 16.06
CA LEU A 187 -17.83 7.31 16.58
C LEU A 187 -17.70 7.74 18.04
N THR A 188 -16.68 7.22 18.70
CA THR A 188 -16.34 7.57 20.07
C THR A 188 -14.98 8.27 20.10
N ALA A 189 -14.94 9.48 20.65
CA ALA A 189 -13.71 10.23 20.88
C ALA A 189 -13.31 10.25 22.35
N GLU A 190 -12.02 10.35 22.60
CA GLU A 190 -11.46 10.61 23.93
C GLU A 190 -10.95 12.05 23.99
N CYS A 191 -11.11 12.69 25.15
CA CYS A 191 -10.52 13.98 25.43
C CYS A 191 -9.17 13.75 26.14
N SER A 192 -8.07 13.88 25.40
CA SER A 192 -6.71 13.62 25.90
C SER A 192 -6.11 14.79 26.70
N GLY A 193 -6.77 15.96 26.64
CA GLY A 193 -6.42 17.13 27.46
C GLY A 193 -6.94 18.42 26.87
N HIS A 194 -6.37 19.53 27.33
CA HIS A 194 -6.65 20.88 26.84
C HIS A 194 -5.37 21.58 26.43
N THR A 195 -5.41 22.21 25.26
CA THR A 195 -4.36 23.07 24.74
C THR A 195 -4.83 24.53 24.72
N LEU A 196 -3.95 25.44 24.31
CA LEU A 196 -4.30 26.85 24.07
C LEU A 196 -5.39 27.02 23.00
N THR A 197 -5.60 26.01 22.15
CA THR A 197 -6.61 25.98 21.09
C THR A 197 -7.85 25.17 21.45
N GLY A 198 -8.02 24.78 22.71
CA GLY A 198 -9.19 24.07 23.20
C GLY A 198 -8.93 22.59 23.53
N PRO A 199 -10.00 21.80 23.75
CA PRO A 199 -9.87 20.38 24.06
C PRO A 199 -9.26 19.61 22.88
N VAL A 200 -8.39 18.67 23.20
CA VAL A 200 -7.80 17.75 22.22
C VAL A 200 -8.67 16.50 22.19
N LEU A 201 -9.32 16.28 21.06
CA LEU A 201 -10.30 15.21 20.87
C LEU A 201 -9.83 14.26 19.78
N ASP A 202 -9.74 12.98 20.12
CA ASP A 202 -9.18 11.96 19.23
C ASP A 202 -10.12 10.76 19.12
N VAL A 203 -10.42 10.37 17.88
CA VAL A 203 -11.02 9.07 17.54
C VAL A 203 -9.90 8.10 17.20
N THR A 204 -9.93 6.90 17.76
CA THR A 204 -8.91 5.89 17.40
C THR A 204 -9.07 5.47 15.93
N VAL A 205 -7.97 5.38 15.19
CA VAL A 205 -7.99 5.03 13.75
C VAL A 205 -8.73 3.70 13.48
N LYS A 206 -8.65 2.75 14.42
CA LYS A 206 -9.37 1.46 14.34
C LYS A 206 -10.89 1.62 14.25
N GLN A 207 -11.47 2.65 14.88
CA GLN A 207 -12.91 2.92 14.78
C GLN A 207 -13.33 3.39 13.38
N LEU A 208 -12.41 3.92 12.57
CA LEU A 208 -12.73 4.40 11.23
C LEU A 208 -12.84 3.26 10.22
N VAL A 209 -12.19 2.12 10.48
CA VAL A 209 -12.08 0.99 9.54
C VAL A 209 -13.45 0.45 9.10
N PRO A 210 -14.41 0.15 10.00
CA PRO A 210 -15.73 -0.37 9.60
C PRO A 210 -16.54 0.61 8.76
N HIS A 211 -16.24 1.91 8.87
CA HIS A 211 -16.97 2.99 8.20
C HIS A 211 -16.22 3.57 7.00
N ARG A 212 -15.07 2.99 6.62
CA ARG A 212 -14.17 3.49 5.59
C ARG A 212 -14.90 3.96 4.33
N GLY A 213 -15.74 3.12 3.75
CA GLY A 213 -16.43 3.44 2.48
C GLY A 213 -17.30 4.68 2.59
N VAL A 214 -18.10 4.79 3.65
CA VAL A 214 -19.01 5.93 3.90
C VAL A 214 -18.21 7.20 4.20
N LEU A 215 -17.15 7.09 5.01
CA LEU A 215 -16.31 8.24 5.38
C LEU A 215 -15.54 8.80 4.18
N LEU A 216 -14.99 7.93 3.33
CA LEU A 216 -14.31 8.35 2.10
C LEU A 216 -15.27 8.98 1.11
N ALA A 217 -16.45 8.38 0.90
CA ALA A 217 -17.48 8.96 0.05
C ALA A 217 -17.91 10.34 0.56
N ARG A 218 -18.08 10.50 1.89
CA ARG A 218 -18.41 11.80 2.47
C ARG A 218 -17.33 12.84 2.24
N TRP A 219 -16.05 12.48 2.44
CA TRP A 219 -14.91 13.35 2.18
C TRP A 219 -14.83 13.78 0.70
N GLN A 220 -15.04 12.83 -0.23
CA GLN A 220 -15.00 13.10 -1.67
C GLN A 220 -16.16 13.99 -2.15
N ALA A 221 -17.28 14.00 -1.42
CA ALA A 221 -18.45 14.79 -1.77
C ALA A 221 -18.36 16.29 -1.36
N GLY A 222 -17.45 16.66 -0.47
CA GLY A 222 -17.38 18.00 0.15
C GLY A 222 -18.18 18.08 1.45
#